data_AF-A0A1S3U1I2-F1
#
_entry.id   AF-A0A1S3U1I2-F1
#
_cell.length_a   1.000
_cell.length_b   1.000
_cell.length_c   1.000
_cell.angle_alpha   90.00
_cell.angle_beta   90.00
_cell.angle_gamma   90.00
#
_symmetry.space_group_name_H-M   'P 1'
#
loop_
_entity.id
_entity.type
_entity.pdbx_description
1 polymer ?
#
loop_
_entity_poly.entity_id
_entity_poly.type
_entity_poly.pdbx_seq_one_letter_code
_entity_poly.pdbx_strand_id
1 'polypeptide(L)'
;MKESGMRWRSSSLRLYFSDKDPLFVNTSVSLLHSLLTSASVIFILFRELLGTGPSGMFDHSQLVEHTWPWAFEALSFSCGYFAYDQWDMLHYRLYNGWIPSILVHHLVLLICFTLALYRNVTINYLILTLICELHSIFLHVRKVRRMAGIRDAKSIHVKLEWFLNWVTFCVARSVPHILITAKLMKDAHKFQKGVELPLALLGMAGMNLLNIGLGMDLLKAFKRERKSQQRNLHDHRE
;
A
#
# COMPACT_ATOMS: atom_id res chain seq x y z
N MET A 1 14.04 39.43 -49.13
CA MET A 1 15.09 38.42 -49.31
C MET A 1 15.22 37.65 -48.00
N LYS A 2 15.15 36.32 -48.04
CA LYS A 2 15.35 35.34 -46.95
C LYS A 2 16.60 35.69 -46.10
N GLU A 3 16.72 35.37 -44.82
CA GLU A 3 16.67 34.02 -44.25
C GLU A 3 16.18 33.94 -42.80
N SER A 4 15.43 32.86 -42.56
CA SER A 4 15.01 32.27 -41.30
C SER A 4 16.16 31.49 -40.63
N GLY A 5 16.53 31.87 -39.41
CA GLY A 5 17.37 31.05 -38.53
C GLY A 5 16.54 30.32 -37.49
N MET A 6 16.04 29.14 -37.84
CA MET A 6 15.33 28.20 -36.95
C MET A 6 16.30 27.63 -35.91
N ARG A 7 16.21 28.07 -34.65
CA ARG A 7 16.95 27.45 -33.53
C ARG A 7 16.14 26.30 -32.93
N TRP A 8 16.14 25.14 -33.58
CA TRP A 8 15.58 23.92 -33.03
C TRP A 8 16.52 23.26 -32.02
N ARG A 9 15.96 22.97 -30.84
CA ARG A 9 16.21 21.79 -29.99
C ARG A 9 17.66 21.45 -29.60
N SER A 10 18.00 21.69 -28.32
CA SER A 10 18.50 20.60 -27.44
C SER A 10 18.49 20.91 -25.92
N SER A 11 17.68 21.86 -25.44
CA SER A 11 17.65 22.21 -24.01
C SER A 11 16.77 21.29 -23.15
N SER A 12 15.90 20.46 -23.75
CA SER A 12 14.85 19.74 -23.00
C SER A 12 15.27 18.38 -22.42
N LEU A 13 16.41 17.82 -22.85
CA LEU A 13 16.85 16.49 -22.40
C LEU A 13 18.03 16.54 -21.43
N ARG A 14 18.75 17.67 -21.36
CA ARG A 14 19.97 17.81 -20.55
C ARG A 14 19.71 18.33 -19.13
N LEU A 15 18.48 18.74 -18.82
CA LEU A 15 18.04 19.17 -17.48
C LEU A 15 17.09 18.17 -16.79
N TYR A 16 16.70 17.07 -17.45
CA TYR A 16 15.67 16.16 -16.92
C TYR A 16 16.23 15.08 -15.96
N PHE A 17 17.55 14.91 -15.87
CA PHE A 17 18.17 13.84 -15.10
C PHE A 17 19.06 14.32 -13.94
N SER A 18 19.10 15.63 -13.64
CA SER A 18 20.04 16.18 -12.65
C SER A 18 19.44 16.60 -11.30
N ASP A 19 18.12 16.49 -11.11
CA ASP A 19 17.46 16.56 -9.80
C ASP A 19 16.19 15.72 -9.88
N LYS A 20 16.26 14.44 -9.48
CA LYS A 20 15.05 13.60 -9.47
C LYS A 20 14.13 14.13 -8.38
N ASP A 21 12.91 14.56 -8.74
CA ASP A 21 11.87 14.92 -7.77
C ASP A 21 11.80 13.86 -6.65
N PRO A 22 12.16 14.20 -5.40
CA PRO A 22 12.21 13.23 -4.31
C PRO A 22 10.90 12.46 -4.14
N LEU A 23 9.76 13.11 -4.41
CA LEU A 23 8.45 12.48 -4.36
C LEU A 23 8.27 11.40 -5.44
N PHE A 24 8.87 11.60 -6.62
CA PHE A 24 8.78 10.65 -7.72
C PHE A 24 9.62 9.42 -7.42
N VAL A 25 10.84 9.62 -6.91
CA VAL A 25 11.73 8.54 -6.49
C VAL A 25 11.08 7.73 -5.38
N ASN A 26 10.62 8.40 -4.32
CA ASN A 26 9.91 7.79 -3.20
C ASN A 26 8.75 6.91 -3.71
N THR A 27 7.84 7.49 -4.49
CA THR A 27 6.68 6.76 -5.02
C THR A 27 7.07 5.58 -5.93
N SER A 28 8.16 5.70 -6.69
CA SER A 28 8.65 4.63 -7.56
C SER A 28 9.24 3.47 -6.75
N VAL A 29 9.97 3.76 -5.68
CA VAL A 29 10.49 2.75 -4.75
C VAL A 29 9.34 2.08 -4.01
N SER A 30 8.32 2.82 -3.57
CA SER A 30 7.10 2.24 -2.99
C SER A 30 6.36 1.32 -3.95
N LEU A 31 6.30 1.68 -5.23
CA LEU A 31 5.72 0.82 -6.26
C LEU A 31 6.49 -0.49 -6.37
N LEU A 32 7.83 -0.43 -6.44
CA LEU A 32 8.67 -1.63 -6.50
C LEU A 32 8.49 -2.50 -5.25
N HIS A 33 8.46 -1.90 -4.08
CA HIS A 33 8.21 -2.59 -2.82
C HIS A 33 6.87 -3.31 -2.84
N SER A 34 5.79 -2.60 -3.16
CA SER A 34 4.43 -3.17 -3.19
C SER A 34 4.31 -4.32 -4.20
N LEU A 35 4.99 -4.24 -5.36
CA LEU A 35 5.05 -5.34 -6.34
C LEU A 35 5.76 -6.58 -5.79
N LEU A 36 6.96 -6.41 -5.22
CA LEU A 36 7.75 -7.52 -4.69
C LEU A 36 7.07 -8.18 -3.50
N THR A 37 6.61 -7.37 -2.53
CA THR A 37 5.91 -7.88 -1.34
C THR A 37 4.62 -8.59 -1.72
N SER A 38 3.83 -8.03 -2.65
CA SER A 38 2.60 -8.67 -3.11
C SER A 38 2.87 -10.02 -3.77
N ALA A 39 3.91 -10.12 -4.60
CA ALA A 39 4.30 -11.37 -5.23
C ALA A 39 4.74 -12.41 -4.18
N SER A 40 5.56 -12.01 -3.21
CA SER A 40 5.98 -12.87 -2.10
C SER A 40 4.80 -13.35 -1.25
N VAL A 41 3.89 -12.45 -0.87
CA VAL A 41 2.70 -12.79 -0.08
C VAL A 41 1.79 -13.75 -0.85
N ILE A 42 1.49 -13.48 -2.12
CA ILE A 42 0.68 -14.40 -2.94
C ILE A 42 1.35 -15.78 -3.02
N PHE A 43 2.66 -15.84 -3.24
CA PHE A 43 3.40 -17.09 -3.31
C PHE A 43 3.31 -17.89 -2.00
N ILE A 44 3.53 -17.23 -0.85
CA ILE A 44 3.43 -17.85 0.48
C ILE A 44 2.02 -18.38 0.70
N LEU A 45 0.99 -17.55 0.49
CA LEU A 45 -0.40 -17.95 0.72
C LEU A 45 -0.85 -19.07 -0.20
N PHE A 46 -0.44 -19.04 -1.47
CA PHE A 46 -0.76 -20.10 -2.42
C PHE A 46 -0.14 -21.43 -2.00
N ARG A 47 1.12 -21.40 -1.56
CA ARG A 47 1.84 -22.59 -1.08
C ARG A 47 1.19 -23.19 0.16
N GLU A 48 0.88 -22.37 1.15
CA GLU A 48 0.28 -22.83 2.41
C GLU A 48 -1.17 -23.30 2.21
N LEU A 49 -1.91 -22.64 1.33
CA LEU A 49 -3.26 -23.06 0.93
C LEU A 49 -3.26 -24.44 0.26
N LEU A 50 -2.29 -24.72 -0.62
CA LEU A 50 -2.15 -26.03 -1.27
C LEU A 50 -1.66 -27.12 -0.31
N GLY A 51 -0.79 -26.77 0.64
CA GLY A 51 -0.19 -27.75 1.56
C GLY A 51 -1.11 -28.16 2.70
N THR A 52 -1.73 -27.19 3.38
CA THR A 52 -2.51 -27.41 4.62
C THR A 52 -4.01 -27.20 4.46
N GLY A 53 -4.44 -26.66 3.31
CA GLY A 53 -5.81 -26.23 3.08
C GLY A 53 -6.19 -24.97 3.86
N PRO A 54 -7.37 -24.38 3.59
CA PRO A 54 -7.81 -23.16 4.27
C PRO A 54 -7.89 -23.33 5.79
N SER A 55 -8.47 -24.43 6.27
CA SER A 55 -8.68 -24.67 7.70
C SER A 55 -7.37 -24.83 8.47
N GLY A 56 -6.38 -25.50 7.87
CA GLY A 56 -5.06 -25.70 8.47
C GLY A 56 -4.25 -24.40 8.51
N MET A 57 -4.25 -23.64 7.41
CA MET A 57 -3.55 -22.36 7.31
C MET A 57 -4.02 -21.35 8.37
N PHE A 58 -5.32 -21.36 8.70
CA PHE A 58 -5.88 -20.45 9.71
C PHE A 58 -5.91 -21.03 11.13
N ASP A 59 -5.22 -22.13 11.42
CA ASP A 59 -5.11 -22.62 12.80
C ASP A 59 -4.32 -21.63 13.69
N HIS A 60 -4.62 -21.60 14.99
CA HIS A 60 -3.97 -20.68 15.93
C HIS A 60 -2.46 -20.91 16.01
N SER A 61 -2.04 -22.17 16.17
CA SER A 61 -0.62 -22.53 16.29
C SER A 61 0.15 -22.11 15.03
N GLN A 62 -0.46 -22.32 13.86
CA GLN A 62 0.12 -21.94 12.57
C GLN A 62 0.30 -20.43 12.45
N LEU A 63 -0.64 -19.61 12.93
CA LEU A 63 -0.57 -18.16 12.77
C LEU A 63 0.30 -17.46 13.83
N VAL A 64 0.41 -18.02 15.04
CA VAL A 64 1.09 -17.39 16.18
C VAL A 64 2.47 -17.96 16.44
N GLU A 65 2.60 -19.29 16.48
CA GLU A 65 3.79 -19.98 16.99
C GLU A 65 4.72 -20.43 15.85
N HIS A 66 4.16 -20.79 14.70
CA HIS A 66 4.93 -21.16 13.53
C HIS A 66 5.16 -19.98 12.59
N THR A 67 6.15 -20.16 11.72
CA THR A 67 6.46 -19.23 10.63
C THR A 67 6.42 -20.00 9.32
N TRP A 68 5.60 -19.53 8.38
CA TRP A 68 5.53 -20.15 7.06
C TRP A 68 6.85 -19.96 6.32
N PRO A 69 7.24 -20.90 5.45
CA PRO A 69 8.42 -20.72 4.61
C PRO A 69 8.35 -19.41 3.82
N TRP A 70 9.44 -18.65 3.81
CA TRP A 70 9.58 -17.32 3.20
C TRP A 70 8.87 -16.16 3.92
N ALA A 71 8.07 -16.43 4.96
CA ALA A 71 7.35 -15.40 5.70
C ALA A 71 8.28 -14.50 6.50
N PHE A 72 9.31 -15.07 7.14
CA PHE A 72 10.29 -14.28 7.89
C PHE A 72 11.05 -13.31 6.98
N GLU A 73 11.51 -13.79 5.83
CA GLU A 73 12.27 -13.01 4.84
C GLU A 73 11.40 -11.93 4.21
N ALA A 74 10.16 -12.27 3.82
CA ALA A 74 9.23 -11.30 3.26
C ALA A 74 8.89 -10.19 4.27
N LEU A 75 8.63 -10.56 5.54
CA LEU A 75 8.34 -9.59 6.59
C LEU A 75 9.57 -8.72 6.92
N SER A 76 10.77 -9.31 6.94
CA SER A 76 12.02 -8.58 7.15
C SER A 76 12.30 -7.58 6.03
N PHE A 77 12.10 -7.99 4.77
CA PHE A 77 12.19 -7.12 3.61
C PHE A 77 11.22 -5.94 3.71
N SER A 78 9.96 -6.20 4.05
CA SER A 78 8.97 -5.14 4.24
C SER A 78 9.26 -4.24 5.43
N CYS A 79 9.73 -4.78 6.55
CA CYS A 79 10.13 -4.00 7.72
C CYS A 79 11.27 -3.03 7.38
N GLY A 80 12.30 -3.52 6.68
CA GLY A 80 13.42 -2.69 6.23
C GLY A 80 12.97 -1.58 5.26
N TYR A 81 12.10 -1.91 4.32
CA TYR A 81 11.52 -0.92 3.41
C TYR A 81 10.71 0.14 4.17
N PHE A 82 9.80 -0.23 5.07
CA PHE A 82 8.99 0.74 5.80
C PHE A 82 9.84 1.68 6.66
N ALA A 83 10.95 1.19 7.22
CA ALA A 83 11.89 1.99 7.97
C ALA A 83 12.60 3.01 7.06
N TYR A 84 13.07 2.54 5.90
CA TYR A 84 13.65 3.40 4.86
C TYR A 84 12.65 4.47 4.40
N ASP A 85 11.43 4.09 4.04
CA ASP A 85 10.42 5.00 3.49
C ASP A 85 9.95 6.02 4.53
N GLN A 86 9.81 5.59 5.79
CA GLN A 86 9.54 6.49 6.92
C GLN A 86 10.64 7.54 7.07
N TRP A 87 11.91 7.13 7.00
CA TRP A 87 13.04 8.05 7.07
C TRP A 87 13.07 9.00 5.86
N ASP A 88 12.90 8.48 4.65
CA ASP A 88 12.90 9.23 3.39
C ASP A 88 11.81 10.32 3.37
N MET A 89 10.58 9.97 3.77
CA MET A 89 9.48 10.92 3.89
C MET A 89 9.73 12.01 4.95
N LEU A 90 10.39 11.68 6.07
CA LEU A 90 10.74 12.66 7.10
C LEU A 90 11.87 13.59 6.61
N HIS A 91 12.89 13.02 5.98
CA HIS A 91 14.05 13.76 5.49
C HIS A 91 13.68 14.78 4.42
N TYR A 92 12.87 14.36 3.43
CA TYR A 92 12.42 15.22 2.32
C TYR A 92 11.06 15.88 2.57
N ARG A 93 10.47 15.72 3.76
CA ARG A 93 9.15 16.28 4.16
C ARG A 93 8.03 15.95 3.17
N LEU A 94 7.95 14.69 2.73
CA LEU A 94 7.01 14.20 1.72
C LEU A 94 5.62 13.86 2.31
N TYR A 95 5.17 14.62 3.31
CA TYR A 95 3.91 14.38 4.02
C TYR A 95 3.11 15.68 4.14
N ASN A 96 1.79 15.55 4.33
CA ASN A 96 0.88 16.69 4.45
C ASN A 96 0.07 16.59 5.74
N GLY A 97 -0.19 17.75 6.35
CA GLY A 97 -0.98 17.86 7.58
C GLY A 97 -0.16 17.66 8.85
N TRP A 98 -0.80 17.88 10.00
CA TRP A 98 -0.16 17.82 11.30
C TRP A 98 0.04 16.37 11.80
N ILE A 99 -0.93 15.49 11.52
CA ILE A 99 -0.85 14.05 11.78
C ILE A 99 -0.96 13.33 10.43
N PRO A 100 0.16 13.13 9.72
CA PRO A 100 0.16 12.50 8.42
C PRO A 100 -0.16 11.00 8.56
N SER A 101 -1.32 10.59 8.05
CA SER A 101 -1.82 9.21 8.14
C SER A 101 -0.83 8.16 7.63
N ILE A 102 -0.05 8.49 6.59
CA ILE A 102 0.97 7.61 6.03
C ILE A 102 2.15 7.36 6.99
N LEU A 103 2.60 8.36 7.74
CA LEU A 103 3.68 8.15 8.73
C LEU A 103 3.16 7.38 9.95
N VAL A 104 1.92 7.64 10.36
CA VAL A 104 1.28 6.86 11.44
C VAL A 104 1.11 5.40 11.03
N HIS A 105 0.72 5.15 9.78
CA HIS A 105 0.63 3.81 9.21
C HIS A 105 1.97 3.07 9.31
N HIS A 106 3.05 3.70 8.86
CA HIS A 106 4.40 3.11 8.87
C HIS A 106 4.89 2.88 10.30
N LEU A 107 4.63 3.81 11.21
CA LEU A 107 4.98 3.67 12.62
C LEU A 107 4.30 2.43 13.26
N VAL A 108 3.00 2.26 13.03
CA VAL A 108 2.25 1.10 13.53
C VAL A 108 2.83 -0.20 12.96
N LEU A 109 3.10 -0.24 11.64
CA LEU A 109 3.71 -1.40 11.00
C LEU A 109 5.10 -1.70 11.57
N LEU A 110 5.95 -0.68 11.73
CA LEU A 110 7.31 -0.85 12.25
C LEU A 110 7.34 -1.40 13.66
N ILE A 111 6.46 -0.92 14.55
CA ILE A 111 6.35 -1.43 15.92
C ILE A 111 5.93 -2.92 15.89
N CYS A 112 4.87 -3.26 15.14
CA CYS A 112 4.37 -4.62 15.05
C CYS A 112 5.38 -5.57 14.40
N PHE A 113 6.00 -5.16 13.29
CA PHE A 113 6.92 -5.99 12.51
C PHE A 113 8.20 -6.23 13.28
N THR A 114 8.79 -5.18 13.87
CA THR A 114 10.02 -5.32 14.64
C THR A 114 9.81 -6.23 15.85
N LEU A 115 8.68 -6.10 16.57
CA LEU A 115 8.41 -6.99 17.69
C LEU A 115 8.22 -8.44 17.24
N ALA A 116 7.44 -8.68 16.18
CA ALA A 116 7.19 -10.02 15.65
C ALA A 116 8.47 -10.69 15.15
N LEU A 117 9.34 -9.94 14.45
CA LEU A 117 10.66 -10.43 14.01
C LEU A 117 11.60 -10.68 15.20
N TYR A 118 11.61 -9.80 16.20
CA TYR A 118 12.43 -9.95 17.39
C TYR A 118 12.03 -11.16 18.25
N ARG A 119 10.73 -11.41 18.39
CA ARG A 119 10.17 -12.51 19.19
C ARG A 119 9.94 -13.81 18.40
N ASN A 120 10.00 -13.74 17.06
CA ASN A 120 9.63 -14.80 16.13
C ASN A 120 8.21 -15.37 16.39
N VAL A 121 7.24 -14.48 16.59
CA VAL A 121 5.83 -14.83 16.85
C VAL A 121 4.91 -13.96 16.01
N THR A 122 3.72 -14.47 15.66
CA THR A 122 2.68 -13.76 14.90
C THR A 122 3.08 -13.27 13.50
N ILE A 123 4.22 -13.75 12.98
CA ILE A 123 4.73 -13.36 11.66
C ILE A 123 3.70 -13.65 10.56
N ASN A 124 3.05 -14.80 10.63
CA ASN A 124 2.05 -15.21 9.63
C ASN A 124 0.81 -14.30 9.65
N TYR A 125 0.39 -13.79 10.81
CA TYR A 125 -0.65 -12.74 10.87
C TYR A 125 -0.21 -11.48 10.12
N LEU A 126 1.04 -11.05 10.28
CA LEU A 126 1.55 -9.86 9.60
C LEU A 126 1.68 -10.08 8.09
N ILE A 127 2.08 -11.27 7.63
CA ILE A 127 2.03 -11.64 6.21
C ILE A 127 0.62 -11.54 5.65
N LEU A 128 -0.40 -12.02 6.38
CA LEU A 128 -1.80 -11.86 5.97
C LEU A 128 -2.20 -10.38 5.89
N THR A 129 -1.72 -9.52 6.79
CA THR A 129 -2.00 -8.08 6.71
C THR A 129 -1.36 -7.42 5.49
N LEU A 130 -0.18 -7.90 5.05
CA LEU A 130 0.57 -7.39 3.88
C LEU A 130 -0.11 -7.67 2.54
N ILE A 131 -1.20 -8.45 2.49
CA ILE A 131 -2.07 -8.52 1.31
C ILE A 131 -2.50 -7.11 0.87
N CYS A 132 -2.58 -6.14 1.79
CA CYS A 132 -2.91 -4.76 1.48
C CYS A 132 -1.97 -4.07 0.49
N GLU A 133 -0.74 -4.57 0.33
CA GLU A 133 0.22 -4.08 -0.67
C GLU A 133 -0.28 -4.27 -2.10
N LEU A 134 -1.16 -5.25 -2.35
CA LEU A 134 -1.81 -5.40 -3.66
C LEU A 134 -2.60 -4.16 -4.04
N HIS A 135 -3.31 -3.55 -3.08
CA HIS A 135 -4.00 -2.30 -3.32
C HIS A 135 -3.02 -1.13 -3.47
N SER A 136 -1.93 -1.12 -2.69
CA SER A 136 -0.88 -0.10 -2.77
C SER A 136 -0.28 0.01 -4.17
N ILE A 137 -0.12 -1.11 -4.91
CA ILE A 137 0.31 -1.09 -6.33
C ILE A 137 -0.55 -0.14 -7.16
N PHE A 138 -1.88 -0.26 -7.09
CA PHE A 138 -2.79 0.58 -7.88
C PHE A 138 -2.72 2.06 -7.46
N LEU A 139 -2.56 2.33 -6.16
CA LEU A 139 -2.38 3.68 -5.65
C LEU A 139 -1.08 4.31 -6.15
N HIS A 140 0.04 3.58 -6.10
CA HIS A 140 1.34 4.07 -6.56
C HIS A 140 1.39 4.23 -8.07
N VAL A 141 0.87 3.28 -8.86
CA VAL A 141 0.75 3.42 -10.32
C VAL A 141 -0.05 4.66 -10.68
N ARG A 142 -1.20 4.89 -10.04
CA ARG A 142 -2.02 6.08 -10.25
C ARG A 142 -1.28 7.36 -9.87
N LYS A 143 -0.54 7.36 -8.76
CA LYS A 143 0.25 8.52 -8.30
C LYS A 143 1.38 8.83 -9.28
N VAL A 144 2.20 7.84 -9.66
CA VAL A 144 3.28 7.98 -10.66
C VAL A 144 2.75 8.51 -11.99
N ARG A 145 1.65 7.93 -12.50
CA ARG A 145 1.05 8.37 -13.76
C ARG A 145 0.61 9.83 -13.71
N ARG A 146 -0.02 10.25 -12.60
CA ARG A 146 -0.43 11.64 -12.38
C ARG A 146 0.76 12.60 -12.29
N MET A 147 1.87 12.16 -11.69
CA MET A 147 3.11 12.93 -11.62
C MET A 147 3.78 13.07 -12.99
N ALA A 148 3.68 12.04 -13.85
CA ALA A 148 4.16 12.08 -15.23
C ALA A 148 3.31 12.98 -16.16
N GLY A 149 2.30 13.68 -15.64
CA GLY A 149 1.41 14.54 -16.44
C GLY A 149 0.41 13.79 -17.31
N ILE A 150 0.37 12.46 -17.23
CA ILE A 150 -0.55 11.61 -18.01
C ILE A 150 -1.91 11.64 -17.30
N ARG A 151 -2.69 12.66 -17.60
CA ARG A 151 -4.12 12.74 -17.24
C ARG A 151 -4.92 12.11 -18.36
N ASP A 152 -5.16 10.79 -18.27
CA ASP A 152 -5.89 10.03 -19.29
C ASP A 152 -7.25 10.69 -19.61
N ALA A 153 -7.34 11.30 -20.79
CA ALA A 153 -8.54 12.01 -21.26
C ALA A 153 -9.64 11.06 -21.78
N LYS A 154 -9.48 9.74 -21.63
CA LYS A 154 -10.47 8.74 -22.05
C LYS A 154 -11.24 8.21 -20.84
N SER A 155 -12.56 8.46 -20.83
CA SER A 155 -13.51 8.06 -19.77
C SER A 155 -13.37 6.59 -19.34
N ILE A 156 -13.05 5.68 -20.27
CA ILE A 156 -13.01 4.24 -20.00
C ILE A 156 -11.83 3.80 -19.10
N HIS A 157 -10.62 4.33 -19.32
CA HIS A 157 -9.45 3.96 -18.50
C HIS A 157 -9.61 4.46 -17.06
N VAL A 158 -10.14 5.67 -16.89
CA VAL A 158 -10.43 6.25 -15.57
C VAL A 158 -11.50 5.43 -14.84
N LYS A 159 -12.56 4.99 -15.53
CA LYS A 159 -13.59 4.11 -14.95
C LYS A 159 -13.01 2.76 -14.53
N LEU A 160 -12.23 2.12 -15.39
CA LEU A 160 -11.61 0.83 -15.09
C LEU A 160 -10.64 0.94 -13.90
N GLU A 161 -9.82 1.99 -13.87
CA GLU A 161 -8.92 2.24 -12.75
C GLU A 161 -9.68 2.38 -11.43
N TRP A 162 -10.75 3.19 -11.41
CA TRP A 162 -11.54 3.35 -10.20
C TRP A 162 -12.22 2.05 -9.78
N PHE A 163 -12.73 1.27 -10.73
CA PHE A 163 -13.29 -0.04 -10.47
C PHE A 163 -12.24 -0.97 -9.82
N LEU A 164 -11.06 -1.09 -10.43
CA LEU A 164 -9.96 -1.90 -9.89
C LEU A 164 -9.52 -1.41 -8.51
N ASN A 165 -9.43 -0.10 -8.31
CA ASN A 165 -9.06 0.49 -7.03
C ASN A 165 -10.08 0.18 -5.92
N TRP A 166 -11.38 0.23 -6.23
CA TRP A 166 -12.44 -0.14 -5.29
C TRP A 166 -12.44 -1.64 -4.98
N VAL A 167 -12.35 -2.47 -6.01
CA VAL A 167 -12.31 -3.93 -5.85
C VAL A 167 -11.12 -4.31 -4.98
N THR A 168 -9.92 -3.83 -5.32
CA THR A 168 -8.68 -4.13 -4.58
C THR A 168 -8.71 -3.59 -3.16
N PHE A 169 -9.28 -2.40 -2.93
CA PHE A 169 -9.47 -1.88 -1.57
C PHE A 169 -10.32 -2.84 -0.71
N CYS A 170 -11.44 -3.32 -1.26
CA CYS A 170 -12.31 -4.25 -0.54
C CYS A 170 -11.63 -5.60 -0.28
N VAL A 171 -11.03 -6.22 -1.31
CA VAL A 171 -10.50 -7.59 -1.20
C VAL A 171 -9.12 -7.68 -0.56
N ALA A 172 -8.33 -6.61 -0.59
CA ALA A 172 -6.95 -6.62 -0.08
C ALA A 172 -6.78 -5.88 1.25
N ARG A 173 -7.70 -4.97 1.60
CA ARG A 173 -7.66 -4.22 2.86
C ARG A 173 -8.85 -4.56 3.74
N SER A 174 -10.05 -4.17 3.35
CA SER A 174 -11.23 -4.23 4.22
C SER A 174 -11.55 -5.65 4.68
N VAL A 175 -11.75 -6.59 3.75
CA VAL A 175 -12.14 -7.97 4.10
C VAL A 175 -11.03 -8.69 4.88
N PRO A 176 -9.76 -8.74 4.42
CA PRO A 176 -8.73 -9.44 5.16
C PRO A 176 -8.49 -8.86 6.56
N HIS A 177 -8.46 -7.52 6.69
CA HIS A 177 -8.18 -6.90 7.99
C HIS A 177 -9.32 -7.12 8.99
N ILE A 178 -10.58 -7.11 8.53
CA ILE A 178 -11.73 -7.47 9.38
C ILE A 178 -11.65 -8.95 9.79
N LEU A 179 -11.35 -9.86 8.86
CA LEU A 179 -11.24 -11.28 9.15
C LEU A 179 -10.09 -11.59 10.13
N ILE A 180 -8.94 -10.94 9.96
CA ILE A 180 -7.81 -11.05 10.90
C ILE A 180 -8.22 -10.55 12.29
N THR A 181 -8.90 -9.41 12.36
CA THR A 181 -9.39 -8.85 13.63
C THR A 181 -10.35 -9.81 14.32
N ALA A 182 -11.34 -10.34 13.58
CA ALA A 182 -12.29 -11.31 14.10
C ALA A 182 -11.59 -12.60 14.56
N LYS A 183 -10.56 -13.06 13.82
CA LYS A 183 -9.76 -14.23 14.19
C LYS A 183 -8.96 -14.00 15.46
N LEU A 184 -8.31 -12.84 15.62
CA LEU A 184 -7.60 -12.46 16.85
C LEU A 184 -8.54 -12.42 18.05
N MET A 185 -9.75 -11.86 17.89
CA MET A 185 -10.75 -11.84 18.95
C MET A 185 -11.23 -13.24 19.33
N LYS A 186 -11.51 -14.10 18.34
CA LYS A 186 -11.96 -15.48 18.57
C LYS A 186 -10.90 -16.30 19.32
N ASP A 187 -9.64 -16.16 18.94
CA ASP A 187 -8.53 -16.89 19.53
C ASP A 187 -7.85 -16.15 20.69
N ALA A 188 -8.40 -15.03 21.15
CA ALA A 188 -7.81 -14.23 22.23
C ALA A 188 -7.48 -15.06 23.49
N HIS A 189 -8.33 -16.04 23.81
CA HIS A 189 -8.15 -16.94 24.95
C HIS A 189 -6.99 -17.95 24.78
N LYS A 190 -6.52 -18.16 23.55
CA LYS A 190 -5.41 -19.09 23.24
C LYS A 190 -4.04 -18.40 23.30
N PHE A 191 -4.02 -17.07 23.23
CA PHE A 191 -2.77 -16.32 23.40
C PHE A 191 -2.26 -16.50 24.83
N GLN A 192 -0.96 -16.70 24.94
CA GLN A 192 -0.29 -16.71 26.23
C GLN A 192 -0.38 -15.31 26.88
N LYS A 193 -0.20 -15.24 28.21
CA LYS A 193 -0.15 -13.97 28.91
C LYS A 193 1.11 -13.21 28.49
N GLY A 194 0.96 -12.23 27.62
CA GLY A 194 2.06 -11.50 27.03
C GLY A 194 1.63 -10.22 26.34
N VAL A 195 2.58 -9.61 25.63
CA VAL A 195 2.36 -8.35 24.89
C VAL A 195 1.85 -8.59 23.47
N GLU A 196 1.86 -9.84 22.97
CA GLU A 196 1.50 -10.15 21.59
C GLU A 196 0.05 -9.81 21.27
N LEU A 197 -0.90 -10.29 22.09
CA LEU A 197 -2.33 -10.06 21.85
C LEU A 197 -2.71 -8.56 21.98
N PRO A 198 -2.34 -7.84 23.05
CA PRO A 198 -2.61 -6.41 23.14
C PRO A 198 -2.03 -5.64 21.95
N LEU A 199 -0.80 -5.94 21.55
CA LEU A 199 -0.18 -5.26 20.41
C LEU A 199 -0.86 -5.60 19.10
N ALA A 200 -1.20 -6.87 18.84
CA ALA A 200 -1.89 -7.29 17.64
C ALA A 200 -3.27 -6.62 17.53
N LEU A 201 -4.03 -6.54 18.62
CA LEU A 201 -5.33 -5.87 18.64
C LEU A 201 -5.19 -4.36 18.42
N LEU A 202 -4.22 -3.70 19.08
CA LEU A 202 -3.96 -2.27 18.88
C LEU A 202 -3.49 -1.97 17.45
N GLY A 203 -2.59 -2.79 16.91
CA GLY A 203 -2.11 -2.69 15.53
C GLY A 203 -3.26 -2.82 14.55
N MET A 204 -4.11 -3.84 14.69
CA MET A 204 -5.30 -4.02 13.84
C MET A 204 -6.33 -2.89 13.99
N ALA A 205 -6.56 -2.39 15.20
CA ALA A 205 -7.45 -1.26 15.43
C ALA A 205 -6.94 0.01 14.73
N GLY A 206 -5.65 0.32 14.88
CA GLY A 206 -5.00 1.45 14.20
C GLY A 206 -5.05 1.30 12.67
N MET A 207 -4.73 0.12 12.16
CA MET A 207 -4.76 -0.19 10.73
C MET A 207 -6.16 -0.09 10.12
N ASN A 208 -7.19 -0.59 10.80
CA ASN A 208 -8.57 -0.45 10.35
C ASN A 208 -9.03 1.01 10.33
N LEU A 209 -8.68 1.81 11.36
CA LEU A 209 -9.00 3.23 11.39
C LEU A 209 -8.35 4.00 10.23
N LEU A 210 -7.08 3.71 9.95
CA LEU A 210 -6.36 4.29 8.82
C LEU A 210 -6.96 3.87 7.47
N ASN A 211 -7.39 2.62 7.33
CA ASN A 211 -8.08 2.14 6.13
C ASN A 211 -9.43 2.85 5.92
N ILE A 212 -10.19 3.15 6.99
CA ILE A 212 -11.41 3.96 6.89
C ILE A 212 -11.08 5.36 6.35
N GLY A 213 -10.04 6.00 6.89
CA GLY A 213 -9.55 7.30 6.41
C GLY A 213 -9.18 7.28 4.93
N LEU A 214 -8.39 6.29 4.51
CA LEU A 214 -8.03 6.09 3.10
C LEU A 214 -9.28 5.90 2.21
N GLY A 215 -10.24 5.10 2.67
CA GLY A 215 -11.51 4.89 1.95
C GLY A 215 -12.29 6.19 1.75
N MET A 216 -12.35 7.05 2.77
CA MET A 216 -12.97 8.37 2.67
C MET A 216 -12.25 9.26 1.64
N ASP A 217 -10.93 9.23 1.61
CA ASP A 217 -10.15 10.04 0.67
C ASP A 217 -10.27 9.53 -0.77
N LEU A 218 -10.37 8.21 -0.97
CA LEU A 218 -10.71 7.62 -2.26
C LEU A 218 -12.11 8.04 -2.72
N LEU A 219 -13.12 8.04 -1.84
CA LEU A 219 -14.47 8.52 -2.18
C LEU A 219 -14.46 10.00 -2.58
N LYS A 220 -13.75 10.85 -1.83
CA LYS A 220 -13.62 12.28 -2.15
C LYS A 220 -12.93 12.48 -3.51
N ALA A 221 -11.84 11.76 -3.76
CA ALA A 221 -11.11 11.84 -5.02
C ALA A 221 -11.96 11.36 -6.20
N PHE A 222 -12.72 10.27 -6.05
CA PHE A 222 -13.65 9.78 -7.07
C PHE A 222 -14.75 10.79 -7.39
N LYS A 223 -15.39 11.36 -6.36
CA LYS A 223 -16.42 12.40 -6.52
C LYS A 223 -15.86 13.63 -7.24
N ARG A 224 -14.63 14.07 -6.90
CA ARG A 224 -13.97 15.21 -7.53
C ARG A 224 -13.69 14.97 -9.01
N GLU A 225 -13.18 13.80 -9.37
CA GLU A 225 -12.84 13.45 -10.75
C GLU A 225 -14.09 13.28 -11.62
N ARG A 226 -15.16 12.67 -11.07
CA ARG A 226 -16.46 12.57 -11.75
C ARG A 226 -17.07 13.95 -12.03
N LYS A 227 -17.05 14.87 -11.06
CA LYS A 227 -17.52 16.25 -11.26
C LYS A 227 -16.73 16.98 -12.36
N SER A 228 -15.41 16.80 -12.40
CA SER A 228 -14.56 17.39 -13.45
C SER A 228 -14.89 16.85 -14.84
N GLN A 229 -15.17 15.54 -14.96
CA GLN A 229 -15.57 14.95 -16.24
C GLN A 229 -16.94 15.46 -16.72
N GLN A 230 -17.89 15.67 -15.81
CA GLN A 230 -19.21 16.24 -16.15
C GLN A 230 -19.09 17.68 -16.65
N ARG A 231 -18.25 18.51 -16.02
CA ARG A 231 -18.04 19.90 -16.47
C ARG A 231 -17.40 19.97 -17.85
N ASN A 232 -16.33 19.21 -18.09
CA ASN A 232 -15.67 19.19 -19.40
C ASN A 232 -16.59 18.70 -20.54
N LEU A 233 -17.58 17.86 -20.24
CA LEU A 233 -18.56 17.41 -21.23
C LEU A 233 -19.61 18.50 -21.55
N HIS A 234 -19.90 19.39 -20.59
CA HIS A 234 -20.80 20.53 -20.78
C HIS A 234 -20.13 21.61 -21.65
N ASP A 235 -18.88 21.96 -21.34
CA ASP A 235 -18.10 22.97 -22.08
C ASP A 235 -17.81 22.56 -23.55
N HIS A 236 -17.94 21.28 -23.90
CA HIS A 236 -17.82 20.79 -25.29
C HIS A 236 -19.15 20.74 -26.06
N ARG A 237 -20.29 20.97 -25.39
CA ARG A 237 -21.62 20.97 -26.02
C ARG A 237 -22.18 22.37 -26.26
N GLU A 238 -21.56 23.41 -25.69
CA GLU A 238 -21.79 24.82 -26.00
C GLU A 238 -20.83 25.30 -27.10
#